data_AF-A0A286C0G0-F1
#
_entry.id   AF-A0A286C0G0-F1
#
_cell.length_a   1.000
_cell.length_b   1.000
_cell.length_c   1.000
_cell.angle_alpha   90.00
_cell.angle_beta   90.00
_cell.angle_gamma   90.00
#
_symmetry.space_group_name_H-M   'P 1'
#
loop_
_entity.id
_entity.type
_entity.pdbx_description
1 polymer ?
#
loop_
_entity_poly.entity_id
_entity_poly.type
_entity_poly.pdbx_seq_one_letter_code
_entity_poly.pdbx_strand_id
1 'polypeptide(L)'
;MKSLLGILAIVFATTAFAKAPTMKLNCAKIPGYKTEVERQYLNKASGGGDIYNVQVTFITKRPDDKLTDKALRECIAKSLTLDGKKDILATAWFRPMAGTNSDDDEQISPYGSLKYISYTASTKSVEVHSMQLRKK
;
A
#
# COMPACT_ATOMS: atom_id res chain seq x y z
N MET A 1 -53.34 32.68 -0.50
CA MET A 1 -51.98 32.30 -0.97
C MET A 1 -51.27 31.59 0.18
N LYS A 2 -51.20 30.25 0.15
CA LYS A 2 -50.43 29.44 1.12
C LYS A 2 -49.37 28.68 0.32
N SER A 3 -48.16 29.22 0.27
CA SER A 3 -47.03 28.55 -0.37
C SER A 3 -46.45 27.51 0.58
N LEU A 4 -46.53 26.23 0.19
CA LEU A 4 -45.73 25.16 0.74
C LEU A 4 -44.26 25.41 0.38
N LEU A 5 -43.39 25.56 1.38
CA LEU A 5 -41.96 25.37 1.22
C LEU A 5 -41.60 23.98 1.74
N GLY A 6 -41.39 23.04 0.81
CA GLY A 6 -40.84 21.73 1.10
C GLY A 6 -39.32 21.82 1.25
N ILE A 7 -38.81 21.48 2.42
CA ILE A 7 -37.37 21.38 2.69
C ILE A 7 -36.91 19.99 2.24
N LEU A 8 -36.17 19.95 1.13
CA LEU A 8 -35.50 18.74 0.65
C LEU A 8 -34.17 18.58 1.41
N ALA A 9 -34.15 17.72 2.43
CA ALA A 9 -32.92 17.36 3.13
C ALA A 9 -32.11 16.37 2.28
N ILE A 10 -31.03 16.84 1.66
CA ILE A 10 -30.05 15.99 0.97
C ILE A 10 -29.17 15.35 2.04
N VAL A 11 -29.49 14.11 2.41
CA VAL A 11 -28.63 13.26 3.23
C VAL A 11 -27.46 12.82 2.36
N PHE A 12 -26.30 13.47 2.53
CA PHE A 12 -25.04 13.00 1.95
C PHE A 12 -24.68 11.67 2.62
N ALA A 13 -25.02 10.56 1.96
CA ALA A 13 -24.51 9.25 2.32
C ALA A 13 -23.01 9.20 2.01
N THR A 14 -22.18 9.56 3.00
CA THR A 14 -20.74 9.28 2.94
C THR A 14 -20.57 7.77 2.93
N THR A 15 -20.19 7.20 1.80
CA THR A 15 -19.81 5.78 1.73
C THR A 15 -18.60 5.57 2.64
N ALA A 16 -18.83 5.02 3.83
CA ALA A 16 -17.76 4.60 4.71
C ALA A 16 -17.06 3.40 4.05
N PHE A 17 -15.93 3.65 3.39
CA PHE A 17 -15.08 2.57 2.90
C PHE A 17 -14.55 1.82 4.12
N ALA A 18 -14.98 0.57 4.29
CA ALA A 18 -14.47 -0.29 5.36
C ALA A 18 -12.95 -0.47 5.17
N LYS A 19 -12.18 -0.26 6.26
CA LYS A 19 -10.73 -0.43 6.26
C LYS A 19 -10.39 -1.85 5.78
N ALA A 20 -9.49 -1.95 4.79
CA ALA A 20 -9.08 -3.23 4.23
C ALA A 20 -8.50 -4.14 5.33
N PRO A 21 -8.75 -5.47 5.29
CA PRO A 21 -8.17 -6.39 6.27
C PRO A 21 -6.64 -6.36 6.19
N THR A 22 -5.99 -6.22 7.34
CA THR A 22 -4.52 -6.10 7.45
C THR A 22 -3.93 -7.26 8.25
N MET A 23 -2.77 -7.76 7.84
CA MET A 23 -2.01 -8.82 8.51
C MET A 23 -0.54 -8.38 8.66
N LYS A 24 0.03 -8.50 9.86
CA LYS A 24 1.47 -8.25 10.05
C LYS A 24 2.30 -9.32 9.38
N LEU A 25 3.35 -8.92 8.66
CA LEU A 25 4.32 -9.82 8.06
C LEU A 25 5.64 -9.78 8.83
N ASN A 26 6.35 -10.91 8.82
CA ASN A 26 7.68 -11.04 9.40
C ASN A 26 8.71 -11.18 8.28
N CYS A 27 9.14 -10.04 7.74
CA CYS A 27 10.13 -9.87 6.66
C CYS A 27 10.83 -8.52 6.81
N ALA A 28 11.78 -8.22 5.94
CA ALA A 28 12.58 -6.99 5.92
C ALA A 28 13.41 -6.80 7.22
N LYS A 29 13.94 -7.89 7.78
CA LYS A 29 14.81 -7.82 8.96
C LYS A 29 16.19 -7.31 8.58
N ILE A 30 16.38 -6.00 8.65
CA ILE A 30 17.63 -5.34 8.30
C ILE A 30 18.36 -4.90 9.58
N PRO A 31 19.63 -5.29 9.79
CA PRO A 31 20.41 -4.83 10.94
C PRO A 31 20.44 -3.30 11.05
N GLY A 32 20.13 -2.78 12.23
CA GLY A 32 20.14 -1.34 12.49
C GLY A 32 18.94 -0.56 11.93
N TYR A 33 17.89 -1.26 11.49
CA TYR A 33 16.61 -0.65 11.10
C TYR A 33 15.47 -1.27 11.90
N LYS A 34 14.51 -0.43 12.30
CA LYS A 34 13.20 -0.87 12.77
C LYS A 34 12.24 -0.81 11.60
N THR A 35 11.57 -1.93 11.31
CA THR A 35 10.59 -2.05 10.24
C THR A 35 9.26 -2.55 10.78
N GLU A 36 8.17 -1.97 10.31
CA GLU A 36 6.81 -2.49 10.47
C GLU A 36 6.33 -2.92 9.08
N VAL A 37 5.85 -4.16 8.96
CA VAL A 37 5.38 -4.68 7.67
C VAL A 37 3.95 -5.20 7.80
N GLU A 38 3.10 -4.73 6.91
CA GLU A 38 1.70 -5.14 6.83
C GLU A 38 1.33 -5.56 5.42
N ARG A 39 0.55 -6.64 5.30
CA ARG A 39 -0.13 -7.04 4.09
C ARG A 39 -1.59 -6.68 4.20
N GLN A 40 -2.10 -5.94 3.23
CA GLN A 40 -3.49 -5.55 3.13
C GLN A 40 -4.12 -6.22 1.92
N TYR A 41 -5.33 -6.74 2.07
CA TYR A 41 -6.09 -7.28 0.95
C TYR A 41 -7.00 -6.20 0.36
N LEU A 42 -6.68 -5.75 -0.86
CA LEU A 42 -7.42 -4.69 -1.55
C LEU A 42 -8.40 -5.31 -2.55
N ASN A 43 -9.63 -5.54 -2.07
CA ASN A 43 -10.73 -5.96 -2.93
C ASN A 43 -11.38 -4.76 -3.65
N LYS A 44 -12.34 -5.04 -4.55
CA LYS A 44 -13.09 -4.00 -5.27
C LYS A 44 -13.79 -2.99 -4.36
N ALA A 45 -14.33 -3.44 -3.22
CA ALA A 45 -15.01 -2.58 -2.27
C ALA A 45 -14.06 -1.60 -1.56
N SER A 46 -12.77 -1.94 -1.46
CA SER A 46 -11.71 -1.09 -0.91
C SER A 46 -11.00 -0.25 -1.99
N GLY A 47 -11.58 -0.14 -3.20
CA GLY A 47 -10.97 0.57 -4.33
C GLY A 47 -9.82 -0.18 -5.02
N GLY A 48 -9.63 -1.46 -4.71
CA GLY A 48 -8.60 -2.33 -5.28
C GLY A 48 -9.08 -3.21 -6.44
N GLY A 49 -8.16 -4.07 -6.90
CA GLY A 49 -8.35 -4.96 -8.04
C GLY A 49 -8.29 -6.45 -7.71
N ASP A 50 -8.56 -6.85 -6.46
CA ASP A 50 -8.30 -8.22 -5.95
C ASP A 50 -6.80 -8.52 -5.85
N ILE A 51 -6.08 -7.60 -5.19
CA ILE A 51 -4.62 -7.63 -5.04
C ILE A 51 -4.22 -7.58 -3.55
N TYR A 52 -3.02 -8.04 -3.22
CA TYR A 52 -2.40 -7.71 -1.95
C TYR A 52 -1.53 -6.46 -2.09
N ASN A 53 -1.61 -5.55 -1.11
CA ASN A 53 -0.65 -4.48 -0.94
C ASN A 53 0.23 -4.78 0.27
N VAL A 54 1.54 -4.86 0.08
CA VAL A 54 2.54 -5.07 1.12
C VAL A 54 3.21 -3.75 1.42
N GLN A 55 2.99 -3.25 2.62
CA GLN A 55 3.53 -1.98 3.09
C GLN A 55 4.72 -2.24 4.01
N VAL A 56 5.89 -1.74 3.63
CA VAL A 56 7.10 -1.80 4.45
C VAL A 56 7.40 -0.40 4.97
N THR A 57 7.17 -0.18 6.27
CA THR A 57 7.44 1.11 6.92
C THR A 57 8.77 1.04 7.67
N PHE A 58 9.72 1.88 7.26
CA PHE A 58 10.99 2.10 7.96
C PHE A 58 10.80 3.20 9.01
N ILE A 59 11.21 2.91 10.24
CA ILE A 59 10.99 3.80 11.38
C ILE A 59 12.31 4.42 11.80
N THR A 60 12.29 5.73 12.09
CA THR A 60 13.39 6.61 12.53
C THR A 60 14.59 6.76 11.61
N LYS A 61 14.87 5.77 10.76
CA LYS A 61 16.00 5.79 9.84
C LYS A 61 15.53 5.54 8.41
N ARG A 62 15.73 6.53 7.54
CA ARG A 62 15.44 6.40 6.11
C ARG A 62 16.49 5.47 5.47
N PRO A 63 16.07 4.39 4.79
CA PRO A 63 16.99 3.50 4.07
C PRO A 63 17.50 4.11 2.77
N ASP A 64 18.57 3.54 2.22
CA ASP A 64 18.95 3.77 0.82
C ASP A 64 18.10 2.94 -0.15
N ASP A 65 18.21 3.24 -1.45
CA ASP A 65 17.41 2.60 -2.49
C ASP A 65 17.64 1.08 -2.56
N LYS A 66 18.89 0.63 -2.35
CA LYS A 66 19.27 -0.77 -2.43
C LYS A 66 18.65 -1.58 -1.28
N LEU A 67 18.68 -1.04 -0.07
CA LEU A 67 18.05 -1.65 1.10
C LEU A 67 16.52 -1.66 0.96
N THR A 68 15.96 -0.60 0.38
CA THR A 68 14.52 -0.51 0.12
C THR A 68 14.06 -1.56 -0.89
N ASP A 69 14.72 -1.70 -2.05
CA ASP A 69 14.40 -2.74 -3.04
C ASP A 69 14.52 -4.15 -2.43
N LYS A 70 15.60 -4.41 -1.68
CA LYS A 70 15.80 -5.69 -1.00
C LYS A 70 14.64 -6.01 -0.06
N ALA A 71 14.23 -5.05 0.79
CA ALA A 71 13.13 -5.23 1.73
C ALA A 71 11.81 -5.52 1.01
N LEU A 72 11.51 -4.77 -0.05
CA LEU A 72 10.29 -4.95 -0.83
C LEU A 72 10.23 -6.33 -1.48
N ARG A 73 11.33 -6.78 -2.12
CA ARG A 73 11.41 -8.12 -2.73
C ARG A 73 11.31 -9.25 -1.71
N GLU A 74 11.96 -9.11 -0.56
CA GLU A 74 11.87 -10.07 0.54
C GLU A 74 10.42 -10.20 1.03
N CYS A 75 9.72 -9.08 1.19
CA CYS A 75 8.34 -9.09 1.67
C CYS A 75 7.33 -9.56 0.61
N ILE A 76 7.59 -9.33 -0.68
CA ILE A 76 6.86 -9.99 -1.77
C ILE A 76 7.04 -11.51 -1.66
N ALA A 77 8.29 -11.99 -1.57
CA ALA A 77 8.57 -13.42 -1.44
C ALA A 77 7.87 -14.03 -0.21
N LYS A 78 7.87 -13.31 0.92
CA LYS A 78 7.15 -13.77 2.12
C LYS A 78 5.63 -13.83 1.89
N SER A 79 5.05 -12.83 1.26
CA SER A 79 3.62 -12.80 0.95
C SER A 79 3.21 -13.95 0.00
N LEU A 80 4.06 -14.30 -0.96
CA LEU A 80 3.85 -15.45 -1.85
C LEU A 80 3.73 -16.79 -1.11
N THR A 81 4.45 -16.96 0.00
CA THR A 81 4.33 -18.19 0.83
C THR A 81 2.98 -18.34 1.51
N LEU A 82 2.23 -17.24 1.65
CA LEU A 82 0.91 -17.22 2.27
C LEU A 82 -0.20 -17.40 1.22
N ASP A 83 -0.09 -16.71 0.09
CA ASP A 83 -1.00 -16.84 -1.05
C ASP A 83 -0.32 -16.33 -2.34
N GLY A 84 0.21 -17.25 -3.13
CA GLY A 84 0.86 -16.95 -4.42
C GLY A 84 -0.08 -16.87 -5.62
N LYS A 85 -1.42 -16.91 -5.41
CA LYS A 85 -2.40 -16.86 -6.52
C LYS A 85 -2.87 -15.45 -6.84
N LYS A 86 -2.43 -14.45 -6.07
CA LYS A 86 -2.84 -13.05 -6.20
C LYS A 86 -1.66 -12.20 -6.60
N ASP A 87 -1.96 -11.13 -7.32
CA ASP A 87 -0.97 -10.08 -7.57
C ASP A 87 -0.61 -9.40 -6.24
N ILE A 88 0.65 -8.98 -6.13
CA ILE A 88 1.17 -8.31 -4.93
C ILE A 88 1.84 -7.02 -5.36
N LEU A 89 1.33 -5.90 -4.91
CA LEU A 89 2.01 -4.61 -4.94
C LEU A 89 2.83 -4.47 -3.66
N ALA A 90 4.05 -3.94 -3.74
CA ALA A 90 4.81 -3.59 -2.54
C ALA A 90 5.21 -2.12 -2.55
N THR A 91 4.95 -1.45 -1.43
CA THR A 91 5.22 -0.03 -1.23
C THR A 91 6.08 0.18 0.01
N ALA A 92 7.04 1.09 -0.07
CA ALA A 92 7.85 1.47 1.07
C ALA A 92 7.43 2.84 1.61
N TRP A 93 7.46 2.96 2.93
CA TRP A 93 7.11 4.16 3.68
C TRP A 93 8.23 4.49 4.66
N PHE A 94 8.36 5.77 5.00
CA PHE A 94 9.28 6.24 6.03
C PHE A 94 8.49 6.98 7.10
N ARG A 95 8.66 6.54 8.35
CA ARG A 95 8.13 7.19 9.54
C ARG A 95 9.29 7.84 10.31
N PRO A 96 9.36 9.18 10.41
CA PRO A 96 10.47 9.87 11.06
C PRO A 96 10.64 9.54 12.54
N MET A 97 9.56 9.20 13.25
CA MET A 97 9.60 8.93 14.69
C MET A 97 8.70 7.74 15.06
N ALA A 98 9.17 6.88 15.97
CA ALA A 98 8.35 5.77 16.46
C ALA A 98 7.15 6.29 17.26
N GLY A 99 5.97 5.69 17.07
CA GLY A 99 4.76 6.05 17.81
C GLY A 99 4.01 7.29 17.28
N THR A 100 4.46 7.89 16.19
CA THR A 100 3.68 8.93 15.49
C THR A 100 2.57 8.32 14.64
N ASN A 101 1.64 9.16 14.18
CA ASN A 101 0.55 8.75 13.32
C ASN A 101 1.10 8.14 12.02
N SER A 102 0.52 7.03 11.59
CA SER A 102 0.81 6.40 10.30
C SER A 102 0.36 7.22 9.10
N ASP A 103 -0.57 8.15 9.30
CA ASP A 103 -1.04 9.04 8.24
C ASP A 103 0.02 10.05 7.80
N ASP A 104 1.05 10.28 8.63
CA ASP A 104 2.19 11.16 8.35
C ASP A 104 3.36 10.40 7.71
N ASP A 105 3.17 9.12 7.37
CA ASP A 105 4.21 8.32 6.74
C ASP A 105 4.51 8.83 5.32
N GLU A 106 5.80 9.03 5.02
CA GLU A 106 6.24 9.50 3.70
C GLU A 106 6.47 8.32 2.77
N GLN A 107 5.83 8.29 1.60
CA GLN A 107 6.11 7.26 0.61
C GLN A 107 7.55 7.43 0.09
N ILE A 108 8.31 6.34 0.09
CA ILE A 108 9.65 6.30 -0.50
C ILE A 108 9.66 5.29 -1.67
N SER A 109 10.33 5.64 -2.77
CA SER A 109 10.44 4.80 -3.95
C SER A 109 11.89 4.69 -4.40
N PRO A 110 12.48 3.48 -4.40
CA PRO A 110 13.86 3.27 -4.86
C PRO A 110 13.99 3.28 -6.39
N TYR A 111 12.87 3.41 -7.13
CA TYR A 111 12.85 3.28 -8.59
C TYR A 111 12.67 4.62 -9.31
N GLY A 112 12.40 5.69 -8.56
CA GLY A 112 11.99 7.00 -9.06
C GLY A 112 10.46 7.21 -9.05
N SER A 113 10.04 8.41 -9.44
CA SER A 113 8.63 8.79 -9.49
C SER A 113 7.84 7.93 -10.46
N LEU A 114 6.57 7.65 -10.12
CA LEU A 114 5.62 6.90 -10.94
C LEU A 114 6.06 5.47 -11.28
N LYS A 115 7.02 4.90 -10.56
CA LYS A 115 7.42 3.50 -10.69
C LYS A 115 7.06 2.72 -9.43
N TYR A 116 6.73 1.45 -9.62
CA TYR A 116 6.36 0.55 -8.54
C TYR A 116 6.83 -0.87 -8.82
N ILE A 117 7.04 -1.65 -7.76
CA ILE A 117 7.36 -3.08 -7.86
C ILE A 117 6.12 -3.90 -7.57
N SER A 118 5.88 -4.92 -8.40
CA SER A 118 4.82 -5.89 -8.14
C SER A 118 5.21 -7.30 -8.55
N TYR A 119 4.57 -8.26 -7.90
CA TYR A 119 4.45 -9.61 -8.39
C TYR A 119 3.15 -9.76 -9.18
N THR A 120 3.24 -10.38 -10.35
CA THR A 120 2.10 -10.71 -11.20
C THR A 120 1.88 -12.21 -11.20
N ALA A 121 0.73 -12.67 -10.72
CA ALA A 121 0.44 -14.09 -10.53
C ALA A 121 0.36 -14.88 -11.85
N SER A 122 -0.10 -14.24 -12.93
CA SER A 122 -0.20 -14.88 -14.25
C SER A 122 1.16 -15.20 -14.88
N THR A 123 2.15 -14.32 -14.71
CA THR A 123 3.51 -14.48 -15.23
C THR A 123 4.49 -15.06 -14.23
N LYS A 124 4.10 -15.10 -12.94
CA LYS A 124 4.94 -15.49 -11.81
C LYS A 124 6.26 -14.70 -11.73
N SER A 125 6.24 -13.45 -12.18
CA SER A 125 7.41 -12.56 -12.20
C SER A 125 7.26 -11.41 -11.21
N VAL A 126 8.40 -10.94 -10.70
CA VAL A 126 8.49 -9.70 -9.90
C VAL A 126 9.18 -8.64 -10.74
N GLU A 127 8.45 -7.59 -11.09
CA GLU A 127 8.88 -6.57 -12.04
C GLU A 127 8.69 -5.16 -11.49
N VAL A 128 9.50 -4.23 -12.00
CA VAL A 128 9.33 -2.80 -11.75
C VAL A 128 8.61 -2.20 -12.94
N HIS A 129 7.41 -1.68 -12.71
CA HIS A 129 6.57 -1.08 -13.74
C HIS A 129 6.65 0.45 -13.68
N SER A 130 6.38 1.09 -14.81
CA SER A 130 6.21 2.55 -14.90
C SER A 130 4.73 2.86 -15.14
N MET A 131 4.14 3.75 -14.34
CA MET A 131 2.80 4.26 -14.57
C MET A 131 2.83 5.21 -15.77
N GLN A 132 2.15 4.83 -16.85
CA GLN A 132 1.88 5.75 -17.94
C GLN A 132 0.66 6.60 -17.57
N LEU A 133 0.89 7.89 -17.32
CA LEU A 133 -0.21 8.84 -17.22
C LEU A 133 -0.85 8.98 -18.60
N ARG A 134 -2.12 8.57 -18.73
CA ARG A 134 -2.88 8.86 -19.95
C ARG A 134 -2.92 10.38 -20.12
N LYS A 135 -2.29 10.90 -21.17
CA LYS A 135 -2.51 12.28 -21.59
C LYS A 135 -3.99 12.41 -21.93
N LYS A 136 -4.70 13.30 -21.23
CA LYS A 136 -6.05 13.72 -21.62
C LYS A 136 -5.99 14.54 -22.89
#